data_AF-A0A4Y7ZH51-F1
#
_entry.id   AF-A0A4Y7ZH51-F1
#
_cell.length_a   1.000
_cell.length_b   1.000
_cell.length_c   1.000
_cell.angle_alpha   90.00
_cell.angle_beta   90.00
_cell.angle_gamma   90.00
#
_symmetry.space_group_name_H-M   'P 1'
#
loop_
_entity.id
_entity.type
_entity.pdbx_description
1 polymer ?
#
loop_
_entity_poly.entity_id
_entity_poly.type
_entity_poly.pdbx_seq_one_letter_code
_entity_poly.pdbx_strand_id
1 'polypeptide(L)'
;MSKYSITSKASWLAKILVVMVFTITAILLILLWGVGWFSALFLIAYSVCFIYFFSSLQFKPFQFLLSDNGFIEVEKPTPLTGKISARSFYNAWVIFLCVEEHDPLLIHGGGAHNQSKKWFFVFNDSVDEQYYRLIARLIVSARWA
;
A
#
# COMPACT_ATOMS: atom_id res chain seq x y z
N MET A 1 5.38 -12.01 23.91
CA MET A 1 4.35 -11.59 22.93
C MET A 1 4.62 -12.30 21.62
N SER A 2 3.62 -12.92 21.02
CA SER A 2 3.72 -13.49 19.68
C SER A 2 4.07 -12.38 18.69
N LYS A 3 5.06 -12.62 17.84
CA LYS A 3 5.37 -11.79 16.68
C LYS A 3 5.08 -12.62 15.44
N TYR A 4 4.14 -12.18 14.61
CA TYR A 4 3.79 -12.82 13.35
C TYR A 4 4.62 -12.23 12.23
N SER A 5 5.43 -13.04 11.56
CA SER A 5 6.16 -12.62 10.36
C SER A 5 5.24 -12.78 9.16
N ILE A 6 4.83 -11.66 8.58
CA ILE A 6 3.99 -11.64 7.40
C ILE A 6 4.84 -11.21 6.21
N THR A 7 4.85 -12.06 5.19
CA THR A 7 5.58 -11.79 3.94
C THR A 7 4.57 -11.56 2.84
N SER A 8 4.65 -10.39 2.21
CA SER A 8 3.79 -10.08 1.07
C SER A 8 4.33 -10.72 -0.20
N LYS A 9 3.46 -11.34 -0.97
CA LYS A 9 3.69 -11.78 -2.35
C LYS A 9 3.26 -10.68 -3.33
N ALA A 10 3.67 -10.82 -4.59
CA ALA A 10 3.21 -9.92 -5.64
C ALA A 10 1.69 -10.06 -5.82
N SER A 11 0.96 -8.95 -5.67
CA SER A 11 -0.49 -8.91 -5.87
C SER A 11 -0.84 -8.92 -7.36
N TRP A 12 -1.75 -9.81 -7.75
CA TRP A 12 -2.40 -9.82 -9.05
C TRP A 12 -3.48 -8.74 -9.14
N LEU A 13 -4.22 -8.47 -8.06
CA LEU A 13 -5.19 -7.38 -7.99
C LEU A 13 -4.53 -6.01 -8.25
N ALA A 14 -3.34 -5.77 -7.69
CA ALA A 14 -2.57 -4.56 -7.96
C ALA A 14 -2.22 -4.42 -9.45
N LYS A 15 -1.83 -5.52 -10.11
CA LYS A 15 -1.51 -5.53 -11.55
C LYS A 15 -2.74 -5.20 -12.39
N ILE A 16 -3.89 -5.79 -12.08
CA ILE A 16 -5.14 -5.48 -12.79
C ILE A 16 -5.52 -4.01 -12.62
N LEU A 17 -5.40 -3.48 -11.40
CA LEU A 17 -5.75 -2.10 -11.13
C LEU A 17 -4.88 -1.14 -11.95
N VAL A 18 -3.57 -1.40 -12.03
CA VAL A 18 -2.65 -0.63 -12.89
C VAL A 18 -3.05 -0.72 -14.36
N VAL A 19 -3.34 -1.93 -14.87
CA VAL A 19 -3.78 -2.13 -16.26
C VAL A 19 -5.10 -1.39 -16.53
N MET A 20 -6.06 -1.46 -15.60
CA MET A 20 -7.36 -0.79 -15.72
C MET A 20 -7.23 0.73 -15.73
N VAL A 21 -6.43 1.29 -14.82
CA VAL A 21 -6.16 2.75 -14.81
C VAL A 21 -5.54 3.17 -16.14
N PHE A 22 -4.59 2.37 -16.64
CA PHE A 22 -3.90 2.64 -17.89
C PHE A 22 -4.80 2.57 -19.13
N THR A 23 -5.72 1.60 -19.19
CA THR A 23 -6.67 1.48 -20.29
C THR A 23 -7.69 2.61 -20.27
N ILE A 24 -8.19 2.99 -19.09
CA ILE A 24 -9.12 4.11 -18.94
C ILE A 24 -8.48 5.42 -19.41
N THR A 25 -7.25 5.71 -19.00
CA THR A 25 -6.54 6.92 -19.44
C THR A 25 -6.20 6.88 -20.93
N ALA A 26 -5.88 5.72 -21.50
CA ALA A 26 -5.73 5.58 -22.96
C ALA A 26 -7.02 5.89 -23.71
N ILE A 27 -8.17 5.36 -23.23
CA ILE A 27 -9.49 5.65 -23.80
C ILE A 27 -9.80 7.14 -23.70
N LEU A 28 -9.59 7.75 -22.54
CA LEU A 28 -9.80 9.20 -22.33
C LEU A 28 -8.95 10.05 -23.27
N LEU A 29 -7.68 9.68 -23.50
CA LEU A 29 -6.80 10.37 -24.43
C LEU A 29 -7.31 10.28 -25.88
N ILE A 30 -7.76 9.10 -26.31
CA ILE A 30 -8.36 8.91 -27.64
C ILE A 30 -9.65 9.74 -27.76
N LEU A 31 -10.47 9.77 -26.72
CA LEU A 31 -11.73 10.53 -26.71
C LEU A 31 -11.48 12.05 -26.79
N LEU A 32 -10.44 12.55 -26.12
CA LEU A 32 -10.14 13.98 -26.00
C LEU A 32 -9.50 14.55 -27.28
N TRP A 33 -8.67 13.76 -27.96
CA TRP A 33 -7.90 14.21 -29.13
C TRP A 33 -8.43 13.68 -30.47
N GLY A 34 -9.43 12.79 -30.44
CA GLY A 34 -9.96 12.12 -31.62
C GLY A 34 -8.98 11.11 -32.23
N VAL A 35 -9.39 10.45 -33.30
CA VAL A 35 -8.56 9.47 -34.02
C VAL A 35 -7.79 10.19 -35.12
N GLY A 36 -6.50 10.43 -34.90
CA GLY A 36 -5.61 11.12 -35.83
C GLY A 36 -4.15 10.75 -35.59
N TRP A 37 -3.25 11.19 -36.47
CA TRP A 37 -1.82 10.85 -36.37
C TRP A 37 -1.16 11.32 -35.06
N PHE A 38 -1.61 12.46 -34.51
CA PHE A 38 -1.16 12.93 -33.20
C PHE A 38 -1.59 12.01 -32.05
N SER A 39 -2.80 11.44 -32.10
CA SER A 39 -3.25 10.51 -31.06
C SER A 39 -2.56 9.15 -31.17
N ALA A 40 -2.18 8.71 -32.38
CA ALA A 40 -1.35 7.53 -32.59
C ALA A 40 0.07 7.68 -31.99
N LEU A 41 0.75 8.81 -32.23
CA LEU A 41 2.08 9.08 -31.65
C LEU A 41 2.03 9.13 -30.12
N PHE A 42 1.01 9.78 -29.55
CA PHE A 42 0.80 9.79 -28.10
C PHE A 42 0.55 8.39 -27.54
N LEU A 43 -0.25 7.56 -28.23
CA LEU A 43 -0.52 6.18 -27.80
C LEU A 43 0.75 5.33 -27.76
N ILE A 44 1.64 5.49 -28.75
CA ILE A 44 2.93 4.78 -28.79
C ILE A 44 3.81 5.23 -27.63
N ALA A 45 4.00 6.53 -27.44
CA ALA A 45 4.78 7.07 -26.33
C ALA A 45 4.23 6.62 -24.97
N TYR A 46 2.90 6.64 -24.84
CA TYR A 46 2.19 6.18 -23.65
C TYR A 46 2.40 4.68 -23.38
N SER A 47 2.36 3.85 -24.42
CA SER A 47 2.61 2.40 -24.33
C SER A 47 4.05 2.08 -23.95
N VAL A 48 5.03 2.83 -24.46
CA VAL A 48 6.45 2.67 -24.09
C VAL A 48 6.65 3.06 -22.62
N CYS A 49 6.09 4.20 -22.20
CA CYS A 49 6.10 4.60 -20.79
C CYS A 49 5.47 3.52 -19.91
N PHE A 50 4.36 2.91 -20.33
CA PHE A 50 3.72 1.83 -19.58
C PHE A 50 4.62 0.63 -19.38
N ILE A 51 5.22 0.12 -20.45
CA ILE A 51 6.07 -1.08 -20.36
C ILE A 51 7.23 -0.81 -19.40
N TYR A 52 7.82 0.39 -19.49
CA TYR A 52 8.87 0.82 -18.58
C TYR A 52 8.39 0.90 -17.13
N PHE A 53 7.30 1.61 -16.86
CA PHE A 53 6.74 1.73 -15.50
C PHE A 53 6.24 0.40 -14.93
N PHE A 54 5.61 -0.44 -15.74
CA PHE A 54 5.10 -1.75 -15.35
C PHE A 54 6.25 -2.70 -14.99
N SER A 55 7.35 -2.65 -15.73
CA SER A 55 8.57 -3.40 -15.37
C SER A 55 9.22 -2.89 -14.08
N SER A 56 9.10 -1.58 -13.81
CA SER A 56 9.61 -0.93 -12.59
C SER A 56 8.70 -1.10 -11.37
N LEU A 57 7.41 -1.39 -11.59
CA LEU A 57 6.41 -1.79 -10.58
C LEU A 57 6.67 -3.20 -10.04
N GLN A 58 7.91 -3.49 -9.66
CA GLN A 58 8.16 -4.53 -8.68
C GLN A 58 7.66 -3.98 -7.34
N PHE A 59 6.38 -4.25 -7.01
CA PHE A 59 5.88 -4.14 -5.65
C PHE A 59 6.79 -5.01 -4.78
N LYS A 60 7.81 -4.39 -4.18
CA LYS A 60 8.82 -5.11 -3.41
C LYS A 60 8.09 -5.85 -2.31
N PRO A 61 8.34 -7.16 -2.16
CA PRO A 61 7.73 -7.93 -1.09
C PRO A 61 8.14 -7.27 0.23
N PHE A 62 7.16 -6.73 0.95
CA PHE A 62 7.38 -6.17 2.27
C PHE A 62 7.29 -7.29 3.30
N GLN A 63 8.20 -7.26 4.27
CA GLN A 63 8.22 -8.16 5.41
C GLN A 63 7.94 -7.32 6.65
N PHE A 64 6.92 -7.71 7.40
CA PHE A 64 6.54 -7.03 8.63
C PHE A 64 6.33 -8.03 9.75
N LEU A 65 6.82 -7.68 10.93
CA LEU A 65 6.55 -8.37 12.18
C LEU A 65 5.40 -7.66 12.86
N LEU A 66 4.30 -8.37 13.02
CA LEU A 66 3.08 -7.87 13.64
C LEU A 66 2.93 -8.47 15.03
N SER A 67 2.74 -7.61 16.04
CA SER A 67 2.42 -8.02 17.40
C SER A 67 0.91 -7.98 17.66
N ASP A 68 0.43 -8.83 18.56
CA ASP A 68 -0.98 -8.86 19.03
C ASP A 68 -1.49 -7.51 19.55
N ASN A 69 -0.59 -6.63 19.98
CA ASN A 69 -0.95 -5.29 20.48
C ASN A 69 -1.16 -4.24 19.37
N GLY A 70 -1.09 -4.64 18.09
CA GLY A 70 -1.14 -3.72 16.97
C GLY A 70 0.15 -2.94 16.76
N PHE A 71 1.27 -3.42 17.33
CA PHE A 71 2.60 -2.89 17.05
C PHE A 71 3.17 -3.57 15.80
N ILE A 72 3.73 -2.77 14.89
CA ILE A 72 4.27 -3.21 13.61
C ILE A 72 5.73 -2.82 13.54
N GLU A 73 6.57 -3.79 13.22
CA GLU A 73 7.96 -3.60 12.85
C GLU A 73 8.09 -3.98 11.37
N VAL A 74 8.19 -2.98 10.50
CA VAL A 74 8.48 -3.18 9.07
C VAL A 74 9.99 -3.31 8.94
N GLU A 75 10.51 -4.42 8.42
CA GLU A 75 11.95 -4.61 8.22
C GLU A 75 12.41 -4.08 6.85
N LYS A 76 11.53 -4.15 5.83
CA LYS A 76 11.81 -3.77 4.43
C LYS A 76 10.55 -3.20 3.77
N PRO A 77 10.63 -2.21 2.86
CA PRO A 77 11.84 -1.57 2.30
C PRO A 77 12.40 -0.40 3.13
N THR A 78 11.66 0.08 4.12
CA THR A 78 12.11 1.13 5.04
C THR A 78 11.84 0.64 6.46
N PRO A 79 12.86 0.53 7.33
CA PRO A 79 12.64 0.08 8.68
C PRO A 79 11.73 1.09 9.39
N LEU A 80 10.58 0.61 9.86
CA LEU A 80 9.59 1.43 10.56
C LEU A 80 9.07 0.64 11.74
N THR A 81 9.17 1.21 12.93
CA THR A 81 8.50 0.71 14.13
C THR A 81 7.37 1.66 14.48
N GLY A 82 6.16 1.14 14.69
CA GLY A 82 5.01 1.99 14.94
C GLY A 82 3.77 1.23 15.35
N LYS A 83 2.72 1.98 15.71
CA LYS A 83 1.42 1.41 16.09
C LYS A 83 0.40 1.63 14.98
N ILE A 84 -0.51 0.67 14.81
CA ILE A 84 -1.67 0.83 13.93
C ILE A 84 -2.56 1.95 14.46
N SER A 85 -2.80 2.96 13.63
CA SER A 85 -3.70 4.07 13.92
C SER A 85 -5.16 3.68 13.64
N ALA A 86 -6.09 4.26 14.39
CA ALA A 86 -7.54 4.13 14.19
C ALA A 86 -8.01 4.56 12.78
N ARG A 87 -7.21 5.37 12.09
CA ARG A 87 -7.45 5.85 10.72
C ARG A 87 -7.28 4.78 9.64
N SER A 88 -6.72 3.63 10.02
CA SER A 88 -6.61 2.49 9.12
C SER A 88 -8.00 1.98 8.72
N PHE A 89 -8.13 1.46 7.50
CA PHE A 89 -9.37 0.88 7.02
C PHE A 89 -9.10 -0.37 6.19
N TYR A 90 -10.08 -1.26 6.15
CA TYR A 90 -10.02 -2.47 5.34
C TYR A 90 -11.36 -2.71 4.66
N ASN A 91 -11.33 -3.39 3.51
CA ASN A 91 -12.52 -3.94 2.86
C ASN A 91 -12.24 -5.42 2.54
N ALA A 92 -12.94 -6.02 1.57
CA ALA A 92 -12.70 -7.41 1.16
C ALA A 92 -11.49 -7.59 0.21
N TRP A 93 -10.98 -6.49 -0.34
CA TRP A 93 -10.01 -6.49 -1.45
C TRP A 93 -8.64 -5.92 -1.03
N VAL A 94 -8.63 -4.94 -0.12
CA VAL A 94 -7.46 -4.14 0.23
C VAL A 94 -7.57 -3.60 1.66
N ILE A 95 -6.43 -3.55 2.32
CA ILE A 95 -6.22 -2.88 3.61
C ILE A 95 -5.38 -1.65 3.36
N PHE A 96 -5.85 -0.53 3.89
CA PHE A 96 -5.13 0.73 3.97
C PHE A 96 -4.70 0.89 5.41
N LEU A 97 -3.42 0.63 5.64
CA LEU A 97 -2.84 0.58 6.96
C LEU A 97 -2.10 1.88 7.23
N CYS A 98 -2.57 2.63 8.23
CA CYS A 98 -1.89 3.82 8.73
C CYS A 98 -1.06 3.44 9.94
N VAL A 99 0.25 3.53 9.82
CA VAL A 99 1.19 3.27 10.93
C VAL A 99 1.74 4.61 11.42
N GLU A 100 1.55 4.86 12.70
CA GLU A 100 2.16 6.00 13.40
C GLU A 100 3.56 5.60 13.87
N GLU A 101 4.57 6.26 13.32
CA GLU A 101 5.99 6.02 13.56
C GLU A 101 6.35 6.34 15.01
N HIS A 102 6.88 5.35 15.71
CA HIS A 102 7.46 5.52 17.03
C HIS A 102 8.97 5.73 16.85
N ASP A 103 9.38 7.00 16.85
CA ASP A 103 10.79 7.37 16.82
C ASP A 103 11.35 7.42 18.26
N PRO A 104 12.27 6.52 18.65
CA PRO A 104 12.83 6.49 20.00
C PRO A 104 13.71 7.72 20.30
N LEU A 105 14.08 8.52 19.30
CA LEU A 105 14.93 9.71 19.45
C LEU A 105 14.12 11.01 19.67
N LEU A 106 12.80 10.98 19.49
CA LEU A 106 11.94 12.12 19.80
C LEU A 106 11.71 12.19 21.32
N ILE A 107 12.49 13.05 21.97
CA ILE A 107 12.34 13.43 23.39
C ILE A 107 10.86 13.77 23.64
N HIS A 108 10.24 13.06 24.58
CA HIS A 108 8.84 13.21 24.98
C HIS A 108 8.61 14.53 25.75
N GLY A 109 8.94 15.66 25.12
CA GLY A 109 8.69 17.00 25.64
C GLY A 109 7.27 17.43 25.35
N GLY A 110 6.35 17.11 26.27
CA GLY A 110 5.17 17.93 26.61
C GLY A 110 4.11 18.28 25.56
N GLY A 111 4.27 17.93 24.29
CA GLY A 111 3.30 18.21 23.23
C GLY A 111 3.17 16.99 22.33
N ALA A 112 1.93 16.62 22.02
CA ALA A 112 1.63 15.62 21.00
C ALA A 112 2.07 16.14 19.61
N HIS A 113 3.39 16.21 19.38
CA HIS A 113 3.93 16.51 18.07
C HIS A 113 3.50 15.40 17.12
N ASN A 114 2.88 15.83 16.02
CA ASN A 114 2.26 15.01 15.00
C ASN A 114 3.25 13.91 14.54
N GLN A 115 3.10 12.69 15.08
CA GLN A 115 3.94 11.55 14.74
C GLN A 115 3.88 11.33 13.23
N SER A 116 5.03 11.03 12.63
CA SER A 116 5.14 10.72 11.20
C SER A 116 4.21 9.54 10.87
N LYS A 117 3.35 9.72 9.87
CA LYS A 117 2.35 8.72 9.46
C LYS A 117 2.78 8.13 8.14
N LYS A 118 2.94 6.81 8.10
CA LYS A 118 3.20 6.07 6.86
C LYS A 118 1.99 5.22 6.50
N TRP A 119 1.60 5.30 5.24
CA TRP A 119 0.50 4.54 4.68
C TRP A 119 1.03 3.35 3.90
N PHE A 120 0.48 2.18 4.19
CA PHE A 120 0.76 0.94 3.47
C PHE A 120 -0.53 0.42 2.84
N PHE A 121 -0.40 -0.08 1.62
CA PHE A 121 -1.50 -0.71 0.88
C PHE A 121 -1.22 -2.21 0.84
N VAL A 122 -2.11 -3.01 1.42
CA VAL A 122 -1.99 -4.47 1.45
C VAL A 122 -3.18 -5.06 0.72
N PHE A 123 -2.94 -5.72 -0.40
CA PHE A 123 -4.01 -6.39 -1.16
C PHE A 123 -4.32 -7.75 -0.55
N ASN A 124 -5.57 -8.19 -0.62
CA ASN A 124 -5.99 -9.48 -0.03
C ASN A 124 -5.23 -10.67 -0.63
N ASP A 125 -4.94 -10.63 -1.93
CA ASP A 125 -4.18 -11.69 -2.62
C ASP A 125 -2.67 -11.65 -2.35
N SER A 126 -2.16 -10.59 -1.71
CA SER A 126 -0.74 -10.44 -1.40
C SER A 126 -0.32 -11.15 -0.12
N VAL A 127 -1.26 -11.50 0.74
CA VAL A 127 -1.03 -12.03 2.09
C VAL A 127 -2.02 -13.16 2.35
N ASP A 128 -1.64 -14.18 3.13
CA ASP A 128 -2.56 -15.28 3.43
C ASP A 128 -3.79 -14.78 4.23
N GLU A 129 -4.96 -15.38 4.00
CA GLU A 129 -6.24 -14.91 4.52
C GLU A 129 -6.25 -14.81 6.07
N GLN A 130 -5.54 -15.71 6.76
CA GLN A 130 -5.42 -15.67 8.22
C GLN A 130 -4.77 -14.36 8.71
N TYR A 131 -3.70 -13.93 8.03
CA TYR A 131 -3.01 -12.69 8.35
C TYR A 131 -3.80 -11.46 7.91
N TYR A 132 -4.52 -11.55 6.80
CA TYR A 132 -5.46 -10.49 6.39
C TYR A 132 -6.52 -10.23 7.46
N ARG A 133 -7.14 -11.30 7.97
CA ARG A 133 -8.14 -11.24 9.05
C ARG A 133 -7.52 -10.76 10.37
N LEU A 134 -6.29 -11.16 10.68
CA LEU A 134 -5.55 -10.68 11.85
C LEU A 134 -5.36 -9.16 11.81
N ILE A 135 -4.88 -8.63 10.68
CA ILE A 135 -4.70 -7.17 10.50
C ILE A 135 -6.05 -6.45 10.61
N ALA A 136 -7.11 -6.98 9.99
CA ALA A 136 -8.45 -6.42 10.10
C ALA A 136 -8.93 -6.34 11.56
N ARG A 137 -8.72 -7.40 12.37
CA ARG A 137 -9.03 -7.40 13.81
C ARG A 137 -8.23 -6.34 14.57
N LEU A 138 -6.96 -6.16 14.24
CA LEU A 138 -6.11 -5.15 14.89
C LEU A 138 -6.50 -3.72 14.49
N ILE A 139 -6.99 -3.50 13.28
CA ILE A 139 -7.57 -2.21 12.87
C ILE A 139 -8.83 -1.92 13.68
N VAL A 140 -9.69 -2.93 13.89
CA VAL A 140 -10.88 -2.77 14.73
C VAL A 140 -10.46 -2.46 16.18
N SER A 141 -9.54 -3.22 16.77
CA SER A 141 -9.11 -2.95 18.15
C SER A 141 -8.48 -1.56 18.31
N ALA A 142 -7.69 -1.09 17.33
CA ALA A 142 -7.10 0.24 17.34
C ALA A 142 -8.13 1.38 17.26
N ARG A 143 -9.35 1.14 16.75
CA ARG A 143 -10.43 2.14 16.74
C ARG A 143 -11.13 2.29 18.08
N TRP A 144 -11.06 1.26 18.93
CA TRP A 144 -11.74 1.21 20.23
C TRP A 144 -10.77 1.39 21.41
N ALA A 145 -9.48 1.52 21.15
CA ALA A 145 -8.41 1.71 22.15
C ALA A 145 -8.09 3.20 22.34
#